data_AF-C8WM90-F1
#
_entry.id   AF-C8WM90-F1
#
_cell.length_a   1.000
_cell.length_b   1.000
_cell.length_c   1.000
_cell.angle_alpha   90.00
_cell.angle_beta   90.00
_cell.angle_gamma   90.00
#
_symmetry.space_group_name_H-M   'P 1'
#
loop_
_entity.id
_entity.type
_entity.pdbx_description
1 polymer ?
#
loop_
_entity_poly.entity_id
_entity_poly.type
_entity_poly.pdbx_seq_one_letter_code
_entity_poly.pdbx_strand_id
1 'polypeptide(L)'
;MAKIIAFGKLFEPLDIELGDETVHARIDLRDSSVNKNWELLRSSREKMEAIQEAGKALESACGPEADKIAKDMADLMRPAICGAIGEQSYLEILVACGDGEPVQPEEANMVMALVFSEIEVAIIDRIKAFKDHKAAHYLKEIANAQPEPHKA
;
A
#
# COMPACT_ATOMS: atom_id res chain seq x y z
N MET A 1 15.81 -25.09 25.76
CA MET A 1 14.69 -24.57 24.95
C MET A 1 15.26 -23.80 23.77
N ALA A 2 14.83 -24.10 22.54
CA ALA A 2 15.21 -23.30 21.38
C ALA A 2 14.43 -21.98 21.37
N LYS A 3 15.11 -20.87 21.12
CA LYS A 3 14.47 -19.55 20.98
C LYS A 3 13.94 -19.44 19.55
N ILE A 4 12.62 -19.52 19.37
CA ILE A 4 11.97 -19.33 18.07
C ILE A 4 11.75 -17.82 17.88
N ILE A 5 12.26 -17.27 16.79
CA ILE A 5 12.01 -15.89 16.36
C ILE A 5 11.22 -15.97 15.05
N ALA A 6 10.00 -15.43 15.03
CA ALA A 6 9.14 -15.40 13.86
C ALA A 6 9.23 -14.03 13.18
N PHE A 7 9.59 -14.01 11.89
CA PHE A 7 9.57 -12.81 11.06
C PHE A 7 8.44 -12.95 10.04
N GLY A 8 7.67 -11.87 9.83
CA GLY A 8 6.72 -11.80 8.72
C GLY A 8 7.45 -11.82 7.37
N LYS A 9 6.74 -12.16 6.29
CA LYS A 9 7.28 -12.17 4.93
C LYS A 9 7.75 -10.76 4.55
N LEU A 10 8.88 -10.68 3.84
CA LEU A 10 9.45 -9.42 3.35
C LEU A 10 8.68 -8.85 2.14
N PHE A 11 7.91 -9.70 1.47
CA PHE A 11 7.12 -9.35 0.31
C PHE A 11 5.77 -10.06 0.39
N GLU A 12 4.72 -9.36 -0.01
CA GLU A 12 3.37 -9.89 -0.14
C GLU A 12 2.99 -9.95 -1.63
N PRO A 13 2.50 -11.10 -2.14
CA PRO A 13 2.04 -11.19 -3.52
C PRO A 13 0.83 -10.27 -3.74
N LEU A 14 0.77 -9.63 -4.89
CA LEU A 14 -0.36 -8.84 -5.36
C LEU A 14 -0.65 -9.26 -6.80
N ASP A 15 -1.69 -10.07 -6.96
CA ASP A 15 -2.16 -10.51 -8.27
C ASP A 15 -3.32 -9.61 -8.71
N ILE A 16 -3.20 -9.01 -9.90
CA ILE A 16 -4.15 -8.04 -10.42
C ILE A 16 -4.77 -8.63 -11.69
N GLU A 17 -6.03 -9.04 -11.60
CA GLU A 17 -6.78 -9.62 -12.70
C GLU A 17 -7.43 -8.52 -13.55
N LEU A 18 -7.11 -8.51 -14.84
CA LEU A 18 -7.57 -7.52 -15.83
C LEU A 18 -8.07 -8.27 -17.06
N GLY A 19 -9.37 -8.54 -17.11
CA GLY A 19 -9.96 -9.37 -18.17
C GLY A 19 -9.37 -10.79 -18.16
N ASP A 20 -8.73 -11.17 -19.26
CA ASP A 20 -8.08 -12.48 -19.41
C ASP A 20 -6.59 -12.47 -19.00
N GLU A 21 -6.07 -11.31 -18.56
CA GLU A 21 -4.68 -11.14 -18.14
C GLU A 21 -4.55 -11.06 -16.62
N THR A 22 -3.38 -11.46 -16.11
CA THR A 22 -3.03 -11.30 -14.69
C THR A 22 -1.64 -10.70 -14.58
N VAL A 23 -1.56 -9.55 -13.90
CA VAL A 23 -0.28 -8.94 -13.55
C VAL A 23 0.14 -9.41 -12.17
N HIS A 24 1.33 -10.00 -12.10
CA HIS A 24 1.89 -10.55 -10.86
C HIS A 24 2.88 -9.58 -10.24
N ALA A 25 2.42 -8.79 -9.27
CA ALA A 25 3.23 -7.85 -8.52
C ALA A 25 3.60 -8.39 -7.13
N ARG A 26 4.54 -7.72 -6.47
CA ARG A 26 4.92 -8.00 -5.08
C ARG A 26 5.08 -6.71 -4.31
N ILE A 27 4.34 -6.58 -3.21
CA ILE A 27 4.40 -5.44 -2.31
C ILE A 27 5.65 -5.58 -1.45
N ASP A 28 6.52 -4.58 -1.47
CA ASP A 28 7.72 -4.49 -0.63
C ASP A 28 7.35 -4.12 0.82
N LEU A 29 7.42 -5.12 1.69
CA LEU A 29 7.14 -5.02 3.13
C LEU A 29 8.41 -5.07 3.98
N ARG A 30 9.60 -4.92 3.35
CA ARG A 30 10.87 -4.86 4.09
C ARG A 30 10.85 -3.68 5.04
N ASP A 31 11.42 -3.89 6.24
CA ASP A 31 11.47 -2.86 7.28
C ASP A 31 12.20 -1.58 6.81
N SER A 32 13.15 -1.72 5.87
CA SER A 32 13.86 -0.60 5.23
C SER A 32 12.98 0.27 4.34
N SER A 33 11.88 -0.26 3.82
CA SER A 33 11.02 0.38 2.82
C SER A 33 9.63 0.73 3.37
N VAL A 34 9.10 -0.08 4.30
CA VAL A 34 7.71 -0.02 4.74
C VAL A 34 7.32 1.34 5.33
N ASN A 35 8.20 1.97 6.12
CA ASN A 35 7.91 3.28 6.72
C ASN A 35 7.88 4.39 5.65
N LYS A 36 8.82 4.35 4.70
CA LYS A 36 8.86 5.31 3.59
C LYS A 36 7.63 5.16 2.69
N ASN A 37 7.26 3.92 2.38
CA ASN A 37 6.10 3.62 1.55
C ASN A 37 4.80 4.02 2.26
N TRP A 38 4.71 3.81 3.57
CA TRP A 38 3.60 4.32 4.40
C TRP A 38 3.47 5.84 4.35
N GLU A 39 4.57 6.58 4.52
CA GLU A 39 4.54 8.05 4.46
C GLU A 39 4.09 8.56 3.09
N LEU A 40 4.55 7.92 2.01
CA LEU A 40 4.12 8.24 0.64
C LEU A 40 2.63 7.96 0.44
N LEU A 41 2.15 6.77 0.82
CA LEU A 41 0.73 6.42 0.71
C LEU A 41 -0.14 7.39 1.50
N ARG A 42 0.20 7.67 2.75
CA ARG A 42 -0.55 8.59 3.59
C ARG A 42 -0.61 9.99 2.96
N SER A 43 0.52 10.52 2.52
CA SER A 43 0.56 11.84 1.89
C SER A 43 -0.23 11.89 0.59
N SER A 44 -0.15 10.84 -0.24
CA SER A 44 -0.93 10.74 -1.46
C SER A 44 -2.42 10.64 -1.16
N ARG A 45 -2.85 9.84 -0.18
CA ARG A 45 -4.25 9.71 0.23
C ARG A 45 -4.84 11.04 0.69
N GLU A 46 -4.16 11.74 1.61
CA GLU A 46 -4.61 13.05 2.11
C GLU A 46 -4.80 14.07 0.96
N LYS A 47 -3.92 14.05 -0.05
CA LYS A 47 -4.04 14.91 -1.24
C LYS A 47 -5.14 14.47 -2.20
N MET A 48 -5.32 13.17 -2.40
CA MET A 48 -6.40 12.62 -3.22
C MET A 48 -7.78 12.93 -2.63
N GLU A 49 -7.93 12.84 -1.31
CA GLU A 49 -9.16 13.22 -0.61
C GLU A 49 -9.49 14.70 -0.85
N ALA A 50 -8.50 15.59 -0.73
CA ALA A 50 -8.67 17.02 -1.00
C ALA A 50 -9.10 17.30 -2.46
N ILE A 51 -8.54 16.58 -3.43
CA ILE A 51 -8.95 16.68 -4.84
C ILE A 51 -10.37 16.16 -5.05
N GLN A 52 -10.75 15.05 -4.44
CA GLN A 52 -12.11 14.53 -4.54
C GLN A 52 -13.14 15.47 -3.90
N GLU A 53 -12.82 16.08 -2.75
CA GLU A 53 -13.69 17.08 -2.13
C GLU A 53 -13.84 18.33 -3.01
N ALA A 54 -12.73 18.83 -3.57
CA ALA A 54 -12.76 19.94 -4.52
C ALA A 54 -13.56 19.57 -5.79
N GLY A 55 -13.39 18.35 -6.30
CA GLY A 55 -14.11 17.83 -7.48
C GLY A 55 -15.61 17.67 -7.24
N LYS A 56 -16.02 17.21 -6.05
CA LYS A 56 -17.43 17.16 -5.65
C LYS A 56 -18.04 18.55 -5.51
N ALA A 57 -17.29 19.52 -5.00
CA ALA A 57 -17.73 20.92 -4.99
C ALA A 57 -17.87 21.50 -6.41
N LEU A 58 -17.20 20.90 -7.38
CA LEU A 58 -17.22 21.21 -8.81
C LEU A 58 -18.12 20.27 -9.61
N GLU A 59 -19.14 19.62 -9.01
CA GLU A 59 -20.02 18.56 -9.56
C GLU A 59 -20.70 18.83 -10.94
N SER A 60 -20.40 19.93 -11.60
CA SER A 60 -20.77 20.30 -12.98
C SER A 60 -19.60 20.41 -13.96
N ALA A 61 -18.37 20.09 -13.56
CA ALA A 61 -17.16 20.20 -14.38
C ALA A 61 -17.10 19.10 -15.46
N CYS A 62 -17.83 19.29 -16.56
CA CYS A 62 -17.52 18.63 -17.82
C CYS A 62 -16.41 19.43 -18.54
N GLY A 63 -15.43 18.72 -19.13
CA GLY A 63 -14.39 19.32 -19.97
C GLY A 63 -13.01 19.38 -19.31
N PRO A 64 -12.15 20.37 -19.62
CA PRO A 64 -10.72 20.38 -19.27
C PRO A 64 -10.39 20.23 -17.78
N GLU A 65 -11.31 20.61 -16.90
CA GLU A 65 -11.14 20.48 -15.46
C GLU A 65 -11.22 19.02 -14.99
N ALA A 66 -12.08 18.20 -15.62
CA ALA A 66 -12.15 16.76 -15.34
C ALA A 66 -10.87 16.04 -15.78
N ASP A 67 -10.33 16.39 -16.96
CA ASP A 67 -9.07 15.84 -17.46
C ASP A 67 -7.90 16.20 -16.54
N LYS A 68 -7.90 17.41 -16.00
CA LYS A 68 -6.90 17.85 -15.02
C LYS A 68 -7.01 17.06 -13.72
N ILE A 69 -8.22 16.90 -13.17
CA ILE A 69 -8.44 16.11 -11.95
C ILE A 69 -7.96 14.66 -12.16
N ALA A 70 -8.25 14.06 -13.31
CA ALA A 70 -7.79 12.71 -13.63
C ALA A 70 -6.25 12.62 -13.65
N LYS A 71 -5.57 13.58 -14.28
CA LYS A 71 -4.10 13.65 -14.29
C LYS A 71 -3.52 13.84 -12.89
N ASP A 72 -4.07 14.79 -12.13
CA ASP A 72 -3.59 15.09 -10.77
C ASP A 72 -3.74 13.85 -9.86
N MET A 73 -4.82 13.08 -10.00
CA MET A 73 -5.00 11.80 -9.28
C MET A 73 -3.94 10.76 -9.66
N ALA A 74 -3.68 10.59 -10.97
CA ALA A 74 -2.69 9.64 -11.45
C ALA A 74 -1.27 9.99 -10.95
N ASP A 75 -0.91 11.26 -11.02
CA ASP A 75 0.38 11.78 -10.56
C ASP A 75 0.57 11.61 -9.04
N LEU A 76 -0.50 11.73 -8.25
CA LEU A 76 -0.46 11.49 -6.81
C LEU A 76 -0.30 10.02 -6.45
N MET A 77 -0.93 9.10 -7.17
CA MET A 77 -0.87 7.68 -6.89
C MET A 77 0.47 7.06 -7.29
N ARG A 78 1.02 7.47 -8.45
CA ARG A 78 2.20 6.83 -9.06
C ARG A 78 3.39 6.66 -8.12
N PRO A 79 3.88 7.67 -7.36
CA PRO A 79 5.04 7.51 -6.50
C PRO A 79 4.84 6.46 -5.41
N ALA A 80 3.64 6.37 -4.84
CA ALA A 80 3.32 5.42 -3.80
C ALA A 80 3.22 4.00 -4.35
N ILE A 81 2.55 3.82 -5.49
CA ILE A 81 2.46 2.51 -6.15
C ILE A 81 3.85 2.03 -6.58
N CYS A 82 4.61 2.84 -7.33
CA CYS A 82 5.97 2.48 -7.76
C CYS A 82 6.90 2.22 -6.57
N GLY A 83 6.78 2.97 -5.48
CA GLY A 83 7.56 2.76 -4.27
C GLY A 83 7.28 1.41 -3.60
N ALA A 84 6.05 0.90 -3.72
CA ALA A 84 5.63 -0.35 -3.11
C ALA A 84 5.83 -1.58 -4.00
N ILE A 85 5.51 -1.52 -5.29
CA ILE A 85 5.54 -2.68 -6.19
C ILE A 85 6.62 -2.61 -7.28
N GLY A 86 7.35 -1.49 -7.38
CA GLY A 86 8.33 -1.22 -8.42
C GLY A 86 7.73 -0.63 -9.69
N GLU A 87 8.56 0.10 -10.46
CA GLU A 87 8.14 0.77 -11.70
C GLU A 87 7.76 -0.23 -12.81
N GLN A 88 8.45 -1.38 -12.89
CA GLN A 88 8.11 -2.40 -13.88
C GLN A 88 6.68 -2.92 -13.70
N SER A 89 6.31 -3.33 -12.48
CA SER A 89 4.97 -3.81 -12.17
C SER A 89 3.90 -2.73 -12.44
N TYR A 90 4.22 -1.46 -12.14
CA TYR A 90 3.34 -0.34 -12.48
C TYR A 90 3.08 -0.22 -13.99
N LEU A 91 4.12 -0.35 -14.82
CA LEU A 91 3.99 -0.31 -16.27
C LEU A 91 3.24 -1.53 -16.82
N GLU A 92 3.47 -2.72 -16.26
CA GLU A 92 2.75 -3.94 -16.63
C GLU A 92 1.23 -3.80 -16.39
N ILE A 93 0.83 -3.15 -15.29
CA ILE A 93 -0.59 -2.82 -15.06
C ILE A 93 -1.14 -1.90 -16.15
N LEU A 94 -0.40 -0.87 -16.56
CA LEU A 94 -0.85 0.05 -17.62
C LEU A 94 -0.98 -0.64 -18.98
N VAL A 95 -0.09 -1.57 -19.30
CA VAL A 95 -0.16 -2.37 -20.52
C VAL A 95 -1.36 -3.32 -20.49
N ALA A 96 -1.59 -3.99 -19.36
CA ALA A 96 -2.72 -4.89 -19.19
C ALA A 96 -4.07 -4.15 -19.23
N CYS A 97 -4.13 -2.91 -18.75
CA CYS A 97 -5.32 -2.05 -18.87
C CYS A 97 -5.68 -1.68 -20.32
N GLY A 98 -4.72 -1.75 -21.25
CA GLY A 98 -4.91 -1.41 -22.67
C GLY A 98 -4.83 -2.60 -23.61
N ASP A 99 -5.15 -3.81 -23.13
CA ASP A 99 -5.17 -5.04 -23.93
C ASP A 99 -3.83 -5.30 -24.66
N GLY A 100 -2.71 -5.06 -23.97
CA GLY A 100 -1.35 -5.26 -24.49
C GLY A 100 -0.68 -4.01 -25.04
N GLU A 101 -1.36 -2.86 -25.08
CA GLU A 101 -0.78 -1.55 -25.38
C GLU A 101 -0.86 -0.63 -24.15
N PRO A 102 0.19 0.14 -23.82
CA PRO A 102 0.19 0.98 -22.63
C PRO A 102 -0.80 2.14 -22.75
N VAL A 103 -1.75 2.22 -21.81
CA VAL A 103 -2.63 3.40 -21.64
C VAL A 103 -1.94 4.49 -20.83
N GLN A 104 -2.47 5.71 -20.91
CA GLN A 104 -2.04 6.78 -20.02
C GLN A 104 -2.48 6.50 -18.56
N PRO A 105 -1.68 6.89 -17.56
CA PRO A 105 -2.02 6.72 -16.16
C PRO A 105 -3.42 7.21 -15.76
N GLU A 106 -3.85 8.36 -16.28
CA GLU A 106 -5.15 8.95 -15.99
C GLU A 106 -6.33 8.14 -16.52
N GLU A 107 -6.12 7.33 -17.58
CA GLU A 107 -7.10 6.43 -18.16
C GLU A 107 -7.28 5.17 -17.31
N ALA A 108 -6.25 4.78 -16.54
CA ALA A 108 -6.25 3.63 -15.63
C ALA A 108 -6.52 4.00 -14.16
N ASN A 109 -6.97 5.23 -13.87
CA ASN A 109 -7.11 5.75 -12.50
C ASN A 109 -7.92 4.84 -11.56
N MET A 110 -9.01 4.23 -12.05
CA MET A 110 -9.83 3.34 -11.23
C MET A 110 -9.05 2.09 -10.80
N VAL A 111 -8.34 1.45 -11.74
CA VAL A 111 -7.48 0.28 -11.45
C VAL A 111 -6.35 0.68 -10.51
N MET A 112 -5.68 1.80 -10.79
CA MET A 112 -4.58 2.30 -9.97
C MET A 112 -5.03 2.66 -8.54
N ALA A 113 -6.25 3.18 -8.37
CA ALA A 113 -6.81 3.46 -7.04
C ALA A 113 -7.06 2.18 -6.23
N LEU A 114 -7.50 1.10 -6.88
CA LEU A 114 -7.67 -0.20 -6.22
C LEU A 114 -6.32 -0.80 -5.83
N VAL A 115 -5.34 -0.77 -6.73
CA VAL A 115 -3.95 -1.21 -6.47
C VAL A 115 -3.36 -0.42 -5.30
N PHE A 116 -3.54 0.90 -5.30
CA PHE A 116 -3.12 1.78 -4.20
C PHE A 116 -3.75 1.36 -2.87
N SER A 117 -5.06 1.08 -2.86
CA SER A 117 -5.77 0.65 -1.65
C SER A 117 -5.26 -0.68 -1.10
N GLU A 118 -5.05 -1.68 -1.96
CA GLU A 118 -4.52 -3.00 -1.54
C GLU A 118 -3.10 -2.90 -0.97
N ILE A 119 -2.25 -2.08 -1.60
CA ILE A 119 -0.92 -1.76 -1.09
C ILE A 119 -1.01 -1.15 0.32
N GLU A 120 -1.95 -0.22 0.53
CA GLU A 120 -2.11 0.43 1.82
C GLU A 120 -2.57 -0.53 2.92
N VAL A 121 -3.52 -1.43 2.61
CA VAL A 121 -3.97 -2.47 3.55
C VAL A 121 -2.78 -3.33 3.99
N ALA A 122 -2.00 -3.85 3.03
CA ALA A 122 -0.83 -4.69 3.30
C ALA A 122 0.21 -3.97 4.20
N ILE A 123 0.49 -2.70 3.91
CA ILE A 123 1.45 -1.91 4.69
C ILE A 123 0.94 -1.63 6.10
N ILE A 124 -0.32 -1.27 6.26
CA ILE A 124 -0.94 -1.04 7.58
C ILE A 124 -0.87 -2.32 8.41
N ASP A 125 -1.20 -3.46 7.82
CA ASP A 125 -1.21 -4.75 8.54
C ASP A 125 0.20 -5.20 8.91
N ARG A 126 1.19 -4.94 8.06
CA ARG A 126 2.62 -5.11 8.39
C ARG A 126 3.03 -4.26 9.59
N ILE A 127 2.62 -2.99 9.64
CA ILE A 127 2.91 -2.07 10.75
C ILE A 127 2.23 -2.52 12.05
N LYS A 128 0.96 -2.96 11.99
CA LYS A 128 0.24 -3.50 13.16
C LYS A 128 0.93 -4.75 13.71
N ALA A 129 1.25 -5.70 12.83
CA ALA A 129 1.94 -6.94 13.23
C ALA A 129 3.27 -6.66 13.94
N PHE A 130 4.02 -5.63 13.51
CA PHE A 130 5.24 -5.21 14.18
C PHE A 130 5.00 -4.64 15.59
N LYS A 131 3.93 -3.84 15.78
CA LYS A 131 3.53 -3.31 17.09
C LYS A 131 3.10 -4.43 18.03
N ASP A 132 2.29 -5.36 17.56
CA ASP A 132 1.80 -6.49 18.34
C ASP A 132 2.94 -7.42 18.77
N HIS A 133 3.89 -7.70 17.87
CA HIS A 133 5.08 -8.49 18.20
C HIS A 133 5.92 -7.83 19.31
N LYS A 134 6.10 -6.50 19.26
CA LYS A 134 6.78 -5.76 20.35
C LYS A 134 6.02 -5.86 21.67
N ALA A 135 4.70 -5.63 21.64
CA ALA A 135 3.86 -5.72 22.84
C ALA A 135 3.92 -7.13 23.48
N ALA A 136 3.86 -8.19 22.66
CA ALA A 136 3.97 -9.56 23.12
C ALA A 136 5.34 -9.90 23.72
N HIS A 137 6.43 -9.31 23.19
CA HIS A 137 7.76 -9.47 23.76
C HIS A 137 7.87 -8.83 25.15
N TYR A 138 7.38 -7.59 25.31
CA TYR A 138 7.36 -6.92 26.62
C TYR A 138 6.55 -7.68 27.67
N LEU A 139 5.38 -8.22 27.32
CA LEU A 139 4.57 -9.01 28.24
C LEU A 139 5.28 -10.31 28.69
N LYS A 140 6.01 -10.96 27.79
CA LYS A 140 6.83 -12.15 28.14
C LYS A 140 8.01 -11.80 29.04
N GLU A 141 8.66 -10.66 28.83
CA GLU A 141 9.75 -10.21 29.70
C GLU A 141 9.25 -9.89 31.12
N ILE A 142 8.08 -9.24 31.25
CA ILE A 142 7.47 -8.96 32.55
C ILE A 142 7.05 -10.25 33.26
N ALA A 143 6.45 -11.21 32.54
CA ALA A 143 6.08 -12.50 33.11
C ALA A 143 7.30 -13.32 33.57
N ASN A 144 8.40 -13.28 32.82
CA ASN A 144 9.66 -13.93 33.21
C ASN A 144 10.45 -13.18 34.29
N ALA A 145 10.09 -11.92 34.57
CA ALA A 145 10.72 -11.10 35.61
C ALA A 145 10.01 -11.20 36.97
N GLN A 146 8.91 -11.96 37.10
CA GLN A 146 8.32 -12.25 38.41
C GLN A 146 9.21 -13.21 39.21
N PRO A 147 9.68 -12.83 40.41
CA PRO A 147 10.38 -13.77 41.28
C PRO A 147 9.43 -14.88 41.72
N GLU A 148 9.92 -16.13 41.76
CA GLU A 148 9.14 -17.27 42.28
C GLU A 148 8.61 -16.94 43.68
N PRO A 149 7.38 -17.37 44.03
CA PRO A 149 6.84 -17.12 45.36
C PRO A 149 7.76 -17.76 46.39
N HIS A 150 8.31 -16.93 47.28
CA HIS A 150 9.06 -17.38 48.44
C HIS A 150 8.17 -18.37 49.22
N LYS A 151 8.50 -19.66 49.14
CA LYS A 151 7.89 -20.67 50.01
C LYS A 151 8.30 -20.33 51.44
N ALA A 152 7.32 -19.88 52.23
CA ALA A 152 7.43 -19.68 53.66
C ALA A 152 7.54 -21.02 54.40
#